data_AF-A0A9C8WJ06-F1
#
_entry.id   AF-A0A9C8WJ06-F1
#
_cell.length_a   1.000
_cell.length_b   1.000
_cell.length_c   1.000
_cell.angle_alpha   90.00
_cell.angle_beta   90.00
_cell.angle_gamma   90.00
#
_symmetry.space_group_name_H-M   'P 1'
#
loop_
_entity.id
_entity.type
_entity.pdbx_description
1 polymer ?
#
loop_
_entity_poly.entity_id
_entity_poly.type
_entity_poly.pdbx_seq_one_letter_code
_entity_poly.pdbx_strand_id
1 'polypeptide(L)'
;SPQIRNRGTVAGNLITASPANDTITPLMALDARVTLRSTRGERTLPLREFYTGVRRTVMQPDEMLVDIAFPALRSNQKGVFLKLGLRRAQAISVVNAAVVLTMQGDKVQQAAVTLGAVAPTIIHARKAEAYLTGRTLSPETTQAAADLAREAATPIDDVRASAAYRLETTRVLVFRALEILAGRRKHDGVPGEPVLLWGADSPWERTQLQTAVTHQAGTPIKTRINGREYIFTTGQEKSLLHLLRDEAGLFGPKEGCGEGECGACTVYLDGVAVMSCLVPASRAHGAEIVTVEGLAHAERLHPIQEAFVHDGAVQCGYCTPGFLMSAAKLLEEKPDPSRQDIQTALTGNLCRCTGYYKIVQAVEDAAHMQKERAR
;
A
#
# COMPACT_ATOMS: atom_id res chain seq x y z
N SER A 1 2.14 3.72 0.88
CA SER A 1 3.33 4.16 0.15
C SER A 1 3.88 2.99 -0.66
N PRO A 2 4.75 3.21 -1.65
CA PRO A 2 5.37 2.12 -2.41
C PRO A 2 6.07 1.09 -1.52
N GLN A 3 6.84 1.54 -0.52
CA GLN A 3 7.62 0.67 0.38
C GLN A 3 6.75 -0.35 1.14
N ILE A 4 5.55 0.05 1.58
CA ILE A 4 4.61 -0.87 2.24
C ILE A 4 4.02 -1.86 1.23
N ARG A 5 3.68 -1.41 0.02
CA ARG A 5 3.13 -2.29 -1.03
C ARG A 5 4.14 -3.36 -1.46
N ASN A 6 5.43 -3.09 -1.34
CA ASN A 6 6.49 -4.04 -1.69
C ASN A 6 6.58 -5.24 -0.74
N ARG A 7 5.98 -5.17 0.46
CA ARG A 7 5.97 -6.27 1.44
C ARG A 7 4.59 -6.69 1.90
N GLY A 8 3.59 -5.82 1.79
CA GLY A 8 2.21 -6.11 2.14
C GLY A 8 1.61 -7.14 1.20
N THR A 9 1.02 -8.19 1.74
CA THR A 9 0.32 -9.21 0.96
C THR A 9 -1.18 -8.95 0.97
N VAL A 10 -1.85 -9.26 -0.14
CA VAL A 10 -3.31 -9.20 -0.23
C VAL A 10 -3.94 -10.17 0.79
N ALA A 11 -3.42 -11.39 0.89
CA ALA A 11 -3.87 -12.39 1.86
C ALA A 11 -3.79 -11.87 3.32
N GLY A 12 -2.63 -11.35 3.74
CA GLY A 12 -2.45 -10.81 5.09
C GLY A 12 -3.36 -9.61 5.37
N ASN A 13 -3.58 -8.77 4.35
CA ASN A 13 -4.50 -7.65 4.42
C ASN A 13 -5.97 -8.10 4.64
N LEU A 14 -6.42 -9.15 3.94
CA LEU A 14 -7.76 -9.73 4.12
C LEU A 14 -7.92 -10.38 5.51
N ILE A 15 -6.95 -11.21 5.93
CA ILE A 15 -6.99 -11.91 7.23
C ILE A 15 -7.03 -10.94 8.41
N THR A 16 -6.38 -9.77 8.28
CA THR A 16 -6.42 -8.72 9.30
C THR A 16 -7.86 -8.24 9.60
N ALA A 17 -8.79 -8.38 8.65
CA ALA A 17 -10.21 -8.07 8.81
C ALA A 17 -10.48 -6.67 9.39
N SER A 18 -9.71 -5.68 8.94
CA SER A 18 -9.89 -4.28 9.34
C SER A 18 -11.13 -3.68 8.65
N PRO A 19 -12.01 -2.97 9.37
CA PRO A 19 -13.16 -2.30 8.75
C PRO A 19 -12.76 -1.16 7.81
N ALA A 20 -11.57 -0.58 8.00
CA ALA A 20 -11.02 0.49 7.16
C ALA A 20 -10.12 -0.04 6.03
N ASN A 21 -10.24 -1.32 5.71
CA ASN A 21 -9.48 -1.96 4.64
C ASN A 21 -9.98 -1.49 3.26
N ASP A 22 -9.03 -1.20 2.37
CA ASP A 22 -9.32 -0.70 1.02
C ASP A 22 -9.50 -1.79 -0.04
N THR A 23 -8.92 -2.96 0.18
CA THR A 23 -8.95 -4.09 -0.77
C THR A 23 -10.23 -4.90 -0.62
N ILE A 24 -10.74 -5.06 0.61
CA ILE A 24 -11.95 -5.86 0.86
C ILE A 24 -13.17 -5.22 0.19
N THR A 25 -13.30 -3.89 0.15
CA THR A 25 -14.44 -3.19 -0.46
C THR A 25 -14.65 -3.54 -1.94
N PRO A 26 -13.67 -3.33 -2.85
CA PRO A 26 -13.82 -3.72 -4.24
C PRO A 26 -13.95 -5.24 -4.43
N LEU A 27 -13.25 -6.06 -3.64
CA LEU A 27 -13.41 -7.53 -3.72
C LEU A 27 -14.82 -7.99 -3.32
N MET A 28 -15.44 -7.33 -2.34
CA MET A 28 -16.83 -7.59 -1.96
C MET A 28 -17.79 -7.21 -3.08
N ALA A 29 -17.55 -6.07 -3.76
CA ALA A 29 -18.36 -5.65 -4.90
C ALA A 29 -18.21 -6.58 -6.12
N LEU A 30 -17.06 -7.24 -6.25
CA LEU A 30 -16.76 -8.22 -7.29
C LEU A 30 -17.21 -9.65 -6.92
N ASP A 31 -17.89 -9.86 -5.78
CA ASP A 31 -18.30 -11.20 -5.31
C ASP A 31 -17.12 -12.18 -5.19
N ALA A 32 -16.00 -11.71 -4.63
CA ALA A 32 -14.81 -12.52 -4.43
C ALA A 32 -15.06 -13.72 -3.50
N ARG A 33 -14.20 -14.73 -3.64
CA ARG A 33 -14.11 -15.93 -2.81
C ARG A 33 -12.70 -16.08 -2.30
N VAL A 34 -12.56 -16.70 -1.14
CA VAL A 34 -11.25 -17.04 -0.55
C VAL A 34 -11.18 -18.53 -0.29
N THR A 35 -9.99 -19.09 -0.44
CA THR A 35 -9.72 -20.50 -0.18
C THR A 35 -8.80 -20.63 1.02
N LEU A 36 -9.25 -21.41 2.00
CA LEU A 36 -8.54 -21.73 3.23
C LEU A 36 -8.04 -23.17 3.15
N ARG A 37 -6.77 -23.39 3.49
CA ARG A 37 -6.13 -24.70 3.54
C ARG A 37 -5.64 -24.99 4.95
N SER A 38 -5.83 -26.23 5.39
CA SER A 38 -5.30 -26.77 6.64
C SER A 38 -4.75 -28.18 6.42
N THR A 39 -4.25 -28.80 7.48
CA THR A 39 -3.87 -30.23 7.48
C THR A 39 -5.06 -31.16 7.25
N ARG A 40 -6.29 -30.69 7.51
CA ARG A 40 -7.53 -31.46 7.38
C ARG A 40 -8.17 -31.37 5.99
N GLY A 41 -7.67 -30.49 5.12
CA GLY A 41 -8.22 -30.26 3.79
C GLY A 41 -8.36 -28.78 3.44
N GLU A 42 -9.13 -28.52 2.38
CA GLU A 42 -9.31 -27.19 1.79
C GLU A 42 -10.80 -26.84 1.72
N ARG A 43 -11.15 -25.57 1.96
CA ARG A 43 -12.51 -25.06 1.78
C ARG A 43 -12.49 -23.66 1.17
N THR A 44 -13.44 -23.41 0.28
CA THR A 44 -13.63 -22.11 -0.37
C THR A 44 -14.97 -21.53 0.03
N LEU A 45 -14.97 -20.26 0.42
CA LEU A 45 -16.18 -19.54 0.84
C LEU A 45 -16.28 -18.16 0.18
N PRO A 46 -17.49 -17.62 0.00
CA PRO A 46 -17.69 -16.23 -0.40
C PRO A 46 -17.01 -15.28 0.60
N LEU A 47 -16.38 -14.21 0.10
CA LEU A 47 -15.67 -13.25 0.93
C LEU A 47 -16.60 -12.57 1.95
N ARG A 48 -17.88 -12.37 1.60
CA ARG A 48 -18.91 -11.83 2.50
C ARG A 48 -19.17 -12.69 3.74
N GLU A 49 -18.89 -14.00 3.68
CA GLU A 49 -19.07 -14.95 4.78
C GLU A 49 -17.77 -15.15 5.59
N PHE A 50 -16.67 -14.55 5.14
CA PHE A 50 -15.36 -14.71 5.77
C PHE A 50 -15.22 -13.90 7.06
N TYR A 51 -15.93 -12.77 7.18
CA TYR A 51 -15.82 -11.83 8.30
C TYR A 51 -16.97 -11.98 9.30
N THR A 52 -16.65 -12.15 10.58
CA THR A 52 -17.63 -12.26 11.68
C THR A 52 -17.70 -11.02 12.55
N GLY A 53 -16.80 -10.05 12.34
CA GLY A 53 -16.75 -8.79 13.07
C GLY A 53 -15.43 -8.05 12.87
N VAL A 54 -15.23 -7.00 13.66
CA VAL A 54 -14.00 -6.19 13.62
C VAL A 54 -12.79 -7.05 13.94
N ARG A 55 -11.85 -7.17 12.99
CA ARG A 55 -10.64 -8.00 13.11
C ARG A 55 -10.92 -9.48 13.45
N ARG A 56 -12.06 -10.01 13.00
CA ARG A 56 -12.44 -11.41 13.21
C ARG A 56 -12.85 -12.07 11.90
N THR A 57 -12.32 -13.26 11.67
CA THR A 57 -12.62 -14.11 10.52
C THR A 57 -13.17 -15.46 10.98
N VAL A 58 -13.66 -16.27 10.04
CA VAL A 58 -14.09 -17.66 10.30
C VAL A 58 -12.94 -18.68 10.31
N MET A 59 -11.69 -18.22 10.16
CA MET A 59 -10.52 -19.08 10.11
C MET A 59 -10.34 -19.86 11.40
N GLN A 60 -9.94 -21.12 11.27
CA GLN A 60 -9.49 -21.96 12.38
C GLN A 60 -7.99 -21.76 12.65
N PRO A 61 -7.49 -22.12 13.85
CA PRO A 61 -6.10 -21.86 14.23
C PRO A 61 -5.02 -22.43 13.31
N ASP A 62 -5.31 -23.50 12.56
CA ASP A 62 -4.40 -24.16 11.63
C ASP A 62 -4.76 -23.93 10.14
N GLU A 63 -5.63 -22.96 9.85
CA GLU A 63 -5.96 -22.57 8.48
C GLU A 63 -5.06 -21.43 7.97
N MET A 64 -4.68 -21.51 6.70
CA MET A 64 -4.02 -20.46 5.94
C MET A 64 -4.87 -20.07 4.74
N LEU A 65 -4.96 -18.76 4.46
CA LEU A 65 -5.54 -18.28 3.20
C LEU A 65 -4.51 -18.50 2.08
N VAL A 66 -4.87 -19.36 1.11
CA VAL A 66 -3.97 -19.77 0.02
C VAL A 66 -4.37 -19.25 -1.35
N ASP A 67 -5.63 -18.81 -1.52
CA ASP A 67 -6.11 -18.28 -2.80
C ASP A 67 -7.24 -17.24 -2.62
N ILE A 68 -7.31 -16.31 -3.57
CA ILE A 68 -8.34 -15.26 -3.68
C ILE A 68 -8.79 -15.22 -5.13
N ALA A 69 -10.06 -15.51 -5.37
CA ALA A 69 -10.63 -15.55 -6.70
C ALA A 69 -11.82 -14.59 -6.82
N PHE A 70 -11.96 -13.91 -7.96
CA PHE A 70 -13.12 -13.09 -8.28
C PHE A 70 -13.35 -13.08 -9.79
N PRO A 71 -14.60 -12.94 -10.25
CA PRO A 71 -14.91 -12.81 -11.67
C PRO A 71 -14.27 -11.55 -12.27
N ALA A 72 -13.66 -11.72 -13.44
CA ALA A 72 -13.25 -10.58 -14.25
C ALA A 72 -14.49 -9.76 -14.68
N LEU A 73 -14.33 -8.43 -14.76
CA LEU A 73 -15.38 -7.56 -15.25
C LEU A 73 -15.72 -7.91 -16.71
N ARG A 74 -17.00 -8.15 -16.98
CA ARG A 74 -17.51 -8.36 -18.33
C ARG A 74 -17.54 -7.04 -19.11
N SER A 75 -17.61 -7.11 -20.43
CA SER A 75 -17.66 -5.93 -21.31
C SER A 75 -18.84 -4.99 -21.04
N ASN A 76 -19.94 -5.53 -20.50
CA ASN A 76 -21.11 -4.75 -20.09
C ASN A 76 -21.07 -4.31 -18.62
N GLN A 77 -19.98 -4.57 -17.89
CA GLN A 77 -19.81 -4.14 -16.51
C GLN A 77 -18.87 -2.95 -16.41
N LYS A 78 -19.19 -2.02 -15.53
CA LYS A 78 -18.35 -0.86 -15.21
C LYS A 78 -18.21 -0.76 -13.70
N GLY A 79 -17.01 -0.42 -13.23
CA GLY A 79 -16.71 -0.34 -11.81
C GLY A 79 -15.83 0.85 -11.46
N VAL A 80 -16.00 1.37 -10.25
CA VAL A 80 -15.15 2.41 -9.68
C VAL A 80 -14.98 2.18 -8.18
N PHE A 81 -13.76 2.42 -7.69
CA PHE A 81 -13.44 2.45 -6.27
C PHE A 81 -12.99 3.86 -5.90
N LEU A 82 -13.59 4.44 -4.86
CA LEU A 82 -13.23 5.75 -4.35
C LEU A 82 -12.86 5.65 -2.88
N LYS A 83 -11.80 6.37 -2.51
CA LYS A 83 -11.28 6.45 -1.15
C LYS A 83 -11.16 7.91 -0.73
N LEU A 84 -11.63 8.21 0.47
CA LEU A 84 -11.29 9.44 1.19
C LEU A 84 -10.39 9.11 2.38
N GLY A 85 -9.24 9.77 2.45
CA GLY A 85 -8.37 9.80 3.62
C GLY A 85 -8.03 11.24 3.99
N LEU A 86 -7.41 11.44 5.17
CA LEU A 86 -7.00 12.77 5.67
C LEU A 86 -5.86 13.42 4.86
N ARG A 87 -5.15 12.61 4.08
CA ARG A 87 -4.06 13.03 3.20
C ARG A 87 -4.11 12.21 1.92
N ARG A 88 -3.50 12.71 0.85
CA ARG A 88 -3.55 12.09 -0.49
C ARG A 88 -2.83 10.74 -0.57
N ALA A 89 -1.86 10.48 0.31
CA ALA A 89 -1.08 9.26 0.29
C ALA A 89 -0.80 8.74 1.70
N GLN A 90 -0.57 7.42 1.81
CA GLN A 90 -0.35 6.73 3.09
C GLN A 90 -1.43 7.09 4.13
N ALA A 91 -2.69 7.18 3.71
CA ALA A 91 -3.81 7.47 4.61
C ALA A 91 -4.63 6.20 4.84
N ILE A 92 -5.08 5.98 6.07
CA ILE A 92 -6.18 5.06 6.35
C ILE A 92 -7.48 5.71 5.87
N SER A 93 -8.38 4.89 5.32
CA SER A 93 -9.67 5.37 4.85
C SER A 93 -10.52 5.92 5.99
N VAL A 94 -11.02 7.14 5.79
CA VAL A 94 -12.13 7.71 6.54
C VAL A 94 -13.43 7.10 6.03
N VAL A 95 -13.60 7.07 4.71
CA VAL A 95 -14.67 6.33 4.03
C VAL A 95 -14.10 5.82 2.71
N ASN A 96 -14.46 4.59 2.33
CA ASN A 96 -14.25 4.11 0.97
C ASN A 96 -15.53 3.48 0.43
N ALA A 97 -15.69 3.47 -0.89
CA ALA A 97 -16.82 2.86 -1.56
C ALA A 97 -16.39 2.23 -2.88
N ALA A 98 -16.94 1.06 -3.20
CA ALA A 98 -16.83 0.47 -4.53
C ALA A 98 -18.23 0.28 -5.12
N VAL A 99 -18.39 0.70 -6.37
CA VAL A 99 -19.63 0.52 -7.14
C VAL A 99 -19.29 -0.26 -8.40
N VAL A 100 -19.98 -1.39 -8.60
CA VAL A 100 -19.90 -2.20 -9.82
C VAL A 100 -21.31 -2.36 -10.38
N LEU A 101 -21.51 -1.95 -11.64
CA LEU A 101 -22.79 -2.00 -12.32
C LEU A 101 -22.69 -2.92 -13.54
N THR A 102 -23.64 -3.82 -13.69
CA THR A 102 -23.89 -4.56 -14.93
C THR A 102 -24.93 -3.78 -15.72
N MET A 103 -24.59 -3.40 -16.95
CA MET A 103 -25.44 -2.59 -17.82
C MET A 103 -26.17 -3.46 -18.85
N GLN A 104 -27.40 -3.08 -19.16
CA GLN A 104 -28.19 -3.58 -20.29
C GLN A 104 -28.71 -2.37 -21.07
N GLY A 105 -27.98 -1.99 -22.12
CA GLY A 105 -28.17 -0.69 -22.78
C GLY A 105 -27.81 0.45 -21.83
N ASP A 106 -28.74 1.37 -21.62
CA ASP A 106 -28.64 2.52 -20.70
C ASP A 106 -29.13 2.21 -19.28
N LYS A 107 -29.71 1.04 -19.04
CA LYS A 107 -30.27 0.61 -17.75
C LYS A 107 -29.29 -0.26 -16.97
N VAL A 108 -29.35 -0.15 -15.65
CA VAL A 108 -28.63 -1.02 -14.73
C VAL A 108 -29.38 -2.35 -14.58
N GLN A 109 -28.76 -3.45 -14.99
CA GLN A 109 -29.28 -4.80 -14.80
C GLN A 109 -28.99 -5.34 -13.39
N GLN A 110 -27.80 -5.05 -12.86
CA GLN A 110 -27.37 -5.45 -11.52
C GLN A 110 -26.44 -4.39 -10.94
N ALA A 111 -26.55 -4.12 -9.65
CA ALA A 111 -25.68 -3.20 -8.94
C ALA A 111 -25.07 -3.88 -7.70
N ALA A 112 -23.79 -3.62 -7.48
CA ALA A 112 -23.11 -3.86 -6.21
C ALA A 112 -22.55 -2.53 -5.71
N VAL A 113 -22.98 -2.11 -4.52
CA VAL A 113 -22.55 -0.87 -3.85
C VAL A 113 -22.04 -1.26 -2.47
N THR A 114 -20.72 -1.27 -2.30
CA THR A 114 -20.08 -1.69 -1.05
C THR A 114 -19.38 -0.53 -0.36
N LEU A 115 -19.43 -0.52 0.97
CA LEU A 115 -19.00 0.58 1.82
C LEU A 115 -18.00 0.08 2.86
N GLY A 116 -16.88 0.78 3.01
CA GLY A 116 -15.87 0.50 4.04
C GLY A 116 -15.63 1.70 4.96
N ALA A 117 -15.06 1.41 6.14
CA ALA A 117 -14.80 2.34 7.24
C ALA A 117 -16.04 3.01 7.86
N VAL A 118 -17.24 2.46 7.61
CA VAL A 118 -18.53 3.03 8.06
C VAL A 118 -19.46 2.02 8.74
N ALA A 119 -18.94 0.84 9.06
CA ALA A 119 -19.63 -0.24 9.78
C ALA A 119 -18.57 -1.18 10.42
N PRO A 120 -18.96 -2.11 11.31
CA PRO A 120 -18.02 -3.07 11.93
C PRO A 120 -17.31 -4.00 10.93
N THR A 121 -17.89 -4.21 9.77
CA THR A 121 -17.29 -4.87 8.60
C THR A 121 -17.63 -4.06 7.37
N ILE A 122 -17.05 -4.42 6.22
CA ILE A 122 -17.49 -3.85 4.95
C ILE A 122 -18.87 -4.43 4.61
N ILE A 123 -19.74 -3.60 4.05
CA ILE A 123 -21.16 -3.95 3.87
C ILE A 123 -21.64 -3.60 2.47
N HIS A 124 -22.71 -4.26 2.05
CA HIS A 124 -23.48 -3.87 0.86
C HIS A 124 -24.60 -2.89 1.23
N ALA A 125 -24.74 -1.83 0.44
CA ALA A 125 -25.87 -0.91 0.50
C ALA A 125 -27.09 -1.49 -0.26
N ARG A 126 -27.67 -2.56 0.28
CA ARG A 126 -28.72 -3.37 -0.40
C ARG A 126 -29.89 -2.55 -0.93
N LYS A 127 -30.35 -1.53 -0.20
CA LYS A 127 -31.43 -0.65 -0.66
C LYS A 127 -31.04 0.14 -1.92
N ALA A 128 -29.83 0.68 -1.96
CA ALA A 128 -29.31 1.39 -3.13
C ALA A 128 -29.14 0.45 -4.33
N GLU A 129 -28.63 -0.77 -4.11
CA GLU A 129 -28.49 -1.79 -5.16
C GLU A 129 -29.83 -2.16 -5.79
N ALA A 130 -30.85 -2.42 -4.96
CA ALA A 130 -32.20 -2.73 -5.41
C ALA A 130 -32.83 -1.54 -6.15
N TYR A 131 -32.61 -0.31 -5.66
CA TYR A 131 -33.13 0.90 -6.29
C TYR A 131 -32.51 1.14 -7.68
N LEU A 132 -31.20 0.93 -7.84
CA LEU A 132 -30.53 1.12 -9.14
C LEU A 132 -31.03 0.14 -10.21
N THR A 133 -31.41 -1.07 -9.82
CA THR A 133 -31.85 -2.12 -10.75
C THR A 133 -33.05 -1.68 -11.59
N GLY A 134 -32.94 -1.82 -12.92
CA GLY A 134 -33.94 -1.43 -13.91
C GLY A 134 -33.94 0.06 -14.28
N ARG A 135 -33.14 0.91 -13.62
CA ARG A 135 -33.10 2.36 -13.84
C ARG A 135 -31.91 2.78 -14.68
N THR A 136 -32.04 3.92 -15.35
CA THR A 136 -30.92 4.63 -15.98
C THR A 136 -30.21 5.49 -14.95
N LEU A 137 -28.93 5.83 -15.16
CA LEU A 137 -28.18 6.69 -14.24
C LEU A 137 -28.52 8.18 -14.46
N SER A 138 -29.78 8.57 -14.30
CA SER A 138 -30.20 9.99 -14.31
C SER A 138 -29.67 10.73 -13.07
N PRO A 139 -29.54 12.07 -13.07
CA PRO A 139 -29.15 12.84 -11.89
C PRO A 139 -30.00 12.57 -10.64
N GLU A 140 -31.30 12.37 -10.82
CA GLU A 140 -32.24 12.05 -9.74
C GLU A 140 -31.99 10.64 -9.20
N THR A 141 -31.72 9.69 -10.10
CA THR A 141 -31.42 8.30 -9.75
C THR A 141 -30.10 8.21 -8.99
N THR A 142 -29.05 8.93 -9.43
CA THR A 142 -27.75 8.91 -8.76
C THR A 142 -27.82 9.56 -7.38
N GLN A 143 -28.56 10.65 -7.22
CA GLN A 143 -28.80 11.30 -5.94
C GLN A 143 -29.58 10.38 -4.97
N ALA A 144 -30.72 9.83 -5.40
CA ALA A 144 -31.54 8.96 -4.56
C ALA A 144 -30.82 7.66 -4.16
N ALA A 145 -30.05 7.05 -5.07
CA ALA A 145 -29.25 5.87 -4.75
C ALA A 145 -28.15 6.18 -3.71
N ALA A 146 -27.54 7.37 -3.79
CA ALA A 146 -26.55 7.81 -2.81
C ALA A 146 -27.17 8.05 -1.43
N ASP A 147 -28.39 8.62 -1.37
CA ASP A 147 -29.15 8.80 -0.13
C ASP A 147 -29.49 7.45 0.51
N LEU A 148 -29.91 6.47 -0.28
CA LEU A 148 -30.16 5.10 0.19
C LEU A 148 -28.88 4.39 0.65
N ALA A 149 -27.74 4.66 0.01
CA ALA A 149 -26.47 4.07 0.42
C ALA A 149 -26.00 4.62 1.77
N ARG A 150 -26.23 5.91 2.03
CA ARG A 150 -25.99 6.53 3.34
C ARG A 150 -26.74 5.83 4.46
N GLU A 151 -28.00 5.41 4.25
CA GLU A 151 -28.79 4.71 5.27
C GLU A 151 -28.20 3.37 5.71
N ALA A 152 -27.38 2.74 4.87
CA ALA A 152 -26.72 1.48 5.22
C ALA A 152 -25.55 1.68 6.20
N ALA A 153 -25.00 2.89 6.28
CA ALA A 153 -23.83 3.19 7.12
C ALA A 153 -24.20 3.41 8.59
N THR A 154 -23.41 2.84 9.49
CA THR A 154 -23.52 3.00 10.95
C THR A 154 -22.14 3.37 11.54
N PRO A 155 -21.60 4.55 11.19
CA PRO A 155 -20.23 4.92 11.55
C PRO A 155 -20.10 5.31 13.03
N ILE A 156 -18.86 5.27 13.53
CA ILE A 156 -18.48 5.79 14.85
C ILE A 156 -17.71 7.10 14.70
N ASP A 157 -17.62 7.86 15.78
CA ASP A 157 -16.66 8.96 15.92
C ASP A 157 -15.26 8.40 16.24
N ASP A 158 -14.22 8.96 15.64
CA ASP A 158 -12.83 8.73 16.03
C ASP A 158 -11.96 9.97 15.78
N VAL A 159 -10.66 9.85 16.05
CA VAL A 159 -9.66 10.91 15.80
C VAL A 159 -9.58 11.34 14.32
N ARG A 160 -10.07 10.51 13.39
CA ARG A 160 -10.00 10.81 11.96
C ARG A 160 -11.21 11.59 11.49
N ALA A 161 -12.41 11.26 11.98
CA ALA A 161 -13.62 12.00 11.64
C ALA A 161 -14.80 11.63 12.54
N SER A 162 -15.78 12.54 12.63
CA SER A 162 -17.05 12.28 13.30
C SER A 162 -17.93 11.29 12.52
N ALA A 163 -18.84 10.63 13.22
CA ALA A 163 -19.86 9.76 12.65
C ALA A 163 -20.72 10.52 11.63
N ALA A 164 -21.14 11.75 11.96
CA ALA A 164 -21.91 12.61 11.07
C ALA A 164 -21.16 12.94 9.77
N TYR A 165 -19.85 13.23 9.86
CA TYR A 165 -19.03 13.49 8.68
C TYR A 165 -18.89 12.23 7.80
N ARG A 166 -18.68 11.06 8.41
CA ARG A 166 -18.61 9.77 7.69
C ARG A 166 -19.91 9.44 6.99
N LEU A 167 -21.04 9.69 7.65
CA LEU A 167 -22.37 9.47 7.09
C LEU A 167 -22.57 10.32 5.82
N GLU A 168 -22.33 11.63 5.91
CA GLU A 168 -22.48 12.52 4.75
C GLU A 168 -21.45 12.22 3.65
N THR A 169 -20.21 11.90 4.03
CA THR A 169 -19.17 11.52 3.08
C THR A 169 -19.52 10.24 2.31
N THR A 170 -20.18 9.27 2.96
CA THR A 170 -20.65 8.05 2.30
C THR A 170 -21.59 8.38 1.15
N ARG A 171 -22.59 9.25 1.41
CA ARG A 171 -23.51 9.76 0.40
C ARG A 171 -22.74 10.39 -0.76
N VAL A 172 -21.82 11.30 -0.44
CA VAL A 172 -21.02 12.03 -1.44
C VAL A 172 -20.16 11.09 -2.28
N LEU A 173 -19.49 10.10 -1.68
CA LEU A 173 -18.64 9.17 -2.42
C LEU A 173 -19.44 8.27 -3.35
N VAL A 174 -20.58 7.73 -2.90
CA VAL A 174 -21.45 6.91 -3.76
C VAL A 174 -22.04 7.76 -4.90
N PHE A 175 -22.48 8.98 -4.62
CA PHE A 175 -22.92 9.92 -5.66
C PHE A 175 -21.82 10.15 -6.70
N ARG A 176 -20.59 10.46 -6.26
CA ARG A 176 -19.45 10.66 -7.17
C ARG A 176 -19.11 9.43 -7.99
N ALA A 177 -19.18 8.24 -7.39
CA ALA A 177 -18.98 6.98 -8.08
C ALA A 177 -20.00 6.80 -9.21
N LEU A 178 -21.29 7.03 -8.92
CA LEU A 178 -22.36 6.91 -9.91
C LEU A 178 -22.24 7.96 -11.03
N GLU A 179 -21.85 9.20 -10.71
CA GLU A 179 -21.59 10.25 -11.71
C GLU A 179 -20.41 9.91 -12.63
N ILE A 180 -19.37 9.25 -12.10
CA ILE A 180 -18.25 8.73 -12.90
C ILE A 180 -18.75 7.62 -13.84
N LEU A 181 -19.51 6.66 -13.31
CA LEU A 181 -20.03 5.54 -14.11
C LEU A 181 -21.06 5.99 -15.17
N ALA A 182 -21.75 7.10 -14.92
CA ALA A 182 -22.64 7.75 -15.87
C ALA A 182 -21.90 8.62 -16.92
N GLY A 183 -20.59 8.79 -16.81
CA GLY A 183 -19.78 9.59 -17.73
C GLY A 183 -19.87 11.11 -17.53
N ARG A 184 -20.54 11.58 -16.46
CA ARG A 184 -20.68 13.02 -16.15
C ARG A 184 -19.53 13.58 -15.32
N ARG A 185 -18.65 12.72 -14.80
CA ARG A 185 -17.48 13.11 -14.02
C ARG A 185 -16.25 12.32 -14.45
N LYS A 186 -15.10 13.01 -14.56
CA LYS A 186 -13.80 12.37 -14.81
C LYS A 186 -13.30 11.62 -13.58
N HIS A 187 -12.59 10.53 -13.82
CA HIS A 187 -11.88 9.76 -12.80
C HIS A 187 -10.44 9.59 -13.27
N ASP A 188 -9.49 10.01 -12.44
CA ASP A 188 -8.08 9.76 -12.67
C ASP A 188 -7.88 8.26 -12.47
N GLY A 189 -7.74 7.52 -13.57
CA GLY A 189 -7.65 6.06 -13.57
C GLY A 189 -6.43 5.54 -12.80
N VAL A 190 -6.21 4.23 -12.88
CA VAL A 190 -4.96 3.64 -12.39
C VAL A 190 -3.83 4.12 -13.31
N PRO A 191 -2.73 4.69 -12.78
CA PRO A 191 -1.61 5.11 -13.61
C PRO A 191 -1.03 3.91 -14.36
N GLY A 192 -0.72 4.08 -15.66
CA GLY A 192 -0.17 3.00 -16.50
C GLY A 192 1.20 2.52 -16.01
N GLU A 193 2.04 3.43 -15.53
CA GLU A 193 3.37 3.15 -14.99
C GLU A 193 3.47 3.70 -13.55
N PRO A 194 2.94 2.97 -12.55
CA PRO A 194 2.98 3.40 -11.16
C PRO A 194 4.41 3.41 -10.63
N VAL A 195 4.73 4.33 -9.72
CA VAL A 195 6.00 4.30 -8.96
C VAL A 195 6.00 3.13 -7.97
N LEU A 196 6.94 2.21 -8.14
CA LEU A 196 7.08 0.96 -7.35
C LEU A 196 8.22 1.00 -6.33
N LEU A 197 9.28 1.76 -6.63
CA LEU A 197 10.58 1.72 -5.94
C LEU A 197 11.26 0.35 -6.04
N TRP A 198 11.24 -0.23 -7.24
CA TRP A 198 11.94 -1.49 -7.56
C TRP A 198 13.27 -1.27 -8.27
N GLY A 199 13.54 -0.05 -8.74
CA GLY A 199 14.71 0.26 -9.57
C GLY A 199 14.49 -0.19 -11.02
N ALA A 200 15.57 -0.37 -11.77
CA ALA A 200 15.50 -0.69 -13.20
C ALA A 200 15.07 -2.14 -13.50
N ASP A 201 15.37 -3.09 -12.61
CA ASP A 201 15.11 -4.51 -12.81
C ASP A 201 13.95 -5.00 -11.93
N SER A 202 13.14 -5.92 -12.47
CA SER A 202 12.10 -6.61 -11.71
C SER A 202 12.74 -7.57 -10.68
N PRO A 203 12.46 -7.42 -9.37
CA PRO A 203 13.10 -8.18 -8.31
C PRO A 203 12.51 -9.60 -8.12
N TRP A 204 11.41 -9.94 -8.81
CA TRP A 204 10.65 -11.17 -8.54
C TRP A 204 11.44 -12.45 -8.77
N GLU A 205 12.44 -12.44 -9.65
CA GLU A 205 13.30 -13.60 -9.90
C GLU A 205 14.46 -13.72 -8.90
N ARG A 206 14.86 -12.63 -8.23
CA ARG A 206 16.10 -12.58 -7.43
C ARG A 206 15.96 -13.15 -6.00
N THR A 207 14.75 -13.50 -5.55
CA THR A 207 14.44 -13.64 -4.11
C THR A 207 13.92 -14.99 -3.64
N GLN A 208 14.01 -16.03 -4.48
CA GLN A 208 13.55 -17.36 -4.08
C GLN A 208 14.69 -18.17 -3.46
N LEU A 209 14.58 -18.46 -2.16
CA LEU A 209 15.37 -19.51 -1.54
C LEU A 209 15.01 -20.83 -2.22
N GLN A 210 16.01 -21.58 -2.67
CA GLN A 210 15.80 -22.90 -3.30
C GLN A 210 15.26 -23.94 -2.31
N THR A 211 15.51 -23.73 -1.01
CA THR A 211 15.07 -24.61 0.07
C THR A 211 14.44 -23.80 1.20
N ALA A 212 13.38 -24.34 1.80
CA ALA A 212 12.81 -23.75 3.01
C ALA A 212 13.84 -23.74 4.15
N VAL A 213 13.99 -22.61 4.83
CA VAL A 213 14.87 -22.45 5.99
C VAL A 213 14.02 -22.03 7.18
N THR A 214 14.25 -22.65 8.33
CA THR A 214 13.61 -22.31 9.60
C THR A 214 14.63 -21.63 10.49
N HIS A 215 14.29 -20.48 11.05
CA HIS A 215 15.14 -19.76 12.01
C HIS A 215 14.60 -19.96 13.43
N GLN A 216 15.35 -20.68 14.25
CA GLN A 216 15.18 -20.73 15.71
C GLN A 216 16.28 -19.92 16.40
N ALA A 217 16.18 -19.74 17.72
CA ALA A 217 17.24 -19.13 18.52
C ALA A 217 18.60 -19.80 18.21
N GLY A 218 19.62 -18.99 17.92
CA GLY A 218 20.96 -19.47 17.56
C GLY A 218 21.13 -19.93 16.11
N THR A 219 20.05 -20.04 15.31
CA THR A 219 20.15 -20.42 13.90
C THR A 219 20.76 -19.28 13.09
N PRO A 220 21.89 -19.48 12.37
CA PRO A 220 22.58 -18.39 11.69
C PRO A 220 21.73 -17.70 10.61
N ILE A 221 21.66 -16.37 10.66
CA ILE A 221 21.19 -15.52 9.56
C ILE A 221 22.43 -15.11 8.76
N LYS A 222 22.56 -15.63 7.54
CA LYS A 222 23.66 -15.31 6.62
C LYS A 222 23.13 -14.35 5.56
N THR A 223 23.76 -13.19 5.39
CA THR A 223 23.25 -12.15 4.50
C THR A 223 24.40 -11.30 3.96
N ARG A 224 24.17 -10.60 2.85
CA ARG A 224 25.10 -9.59 2.33
C ARG A 224 24.54 -8.21 2.61
N ILE A 225 25.28 -7.36 3.32
CA ILE A 225 24.90 -5.97 3.59
C ILE A 225 25.96 -5.04 3.03
N ASN A 226 25.55 -4.10 2.16
CA ASN A 226 26.44 -3.15 1.47
C ASN A 226 27.64 -3.85 0.80
N GLY A 227 27.40 -4.99 0.16
CA GLY A 227 28.42 -5.79 -0.52
C GLY A 227 29.32 -6.64 0.39
N ARG A 228 29.13 -6.63 1.72
CA ARG A 228 29.91 -7.42 2.69
C ARG A 228 29.08 -8.56 3.27
N GLU A 229 29.70 -9.72 3.48
CA GLU A 229 29.06 -10.88 4.10
C GLU A 229 28.94 -10.71 5.62
N TYR A 230 27.77 -11.04 6.16
CA TYR A 230 27.47 -11.04 7.59
C TYR A 230 26.86 -12.38 8.01
N ILE A 231 27.20 -12.82 9.22
CA ILE A 231 26.61 -13.99 9.86
C ILE A 231 26.20 -13.58 11.27
N PHE A 232 24.89 -13.62 11.54
CA PHE A 232 24.34 -13.33 12.86
C PHE A 232 23.82 -14.61 13.50
N THR A 233 24.27 -14.89 14.73
CA THR A 233 23.70 -15.98 15.56
C THR A 233 22.61 -15.47 16.50
N THR A 234 22.42 -14.16 16.58
CA THR A 234 21.42 -13.43 17.37
C THR A 234 20.45 -12.68 16.45
N GLY A 235 19.33 -12.20 17.01
CA GLY A 235 18.41 -11.28 16.33
C GLY A 235 17.24 -11.92 15.58
N GLN A 236 16.99 -13.23 15.71
CA GLN A 236 15.89 -13.93 15.03
C GLN A 236 14.50 -13.39 15.40
N GLU A 237 14.35 -12.87 16.62
CA GLU A 237 13.13 -12.23 17.15
C GLU A 237 13.07 -10.70 16.90
N LYS A 238 14.07 -10.14 16.20
CA LYS A 238 14.16 -8.71 15.93
C LYS A 238 13.49 -8.35 14.60
N SER A 239 13.21 -7.06 14.44
CA SER A 239 13.02 -6.48 13.11
C SER A 239 14.37 -6.42 12.37
N LEU A 240 14.32 -6.34 11.04
CA LEU A 240 15.49 -6.12 10.21
C LEU A 240 16.18 -4.79 10.57
N LEU A 241 15.41 -3.79 10.96
CA LEU A 241 15.94 -2.52 11.46
C LEU A 241 16.86 -2.73 12.67
N HIS A 242 16.39 -3.47 13.67
CA HIS A 242 17.18 -3.74 14.88
C HIS A 242 18.35 -4.68 14.62
N LEU A 243 18.23 -5.64 13.69
CA LEU A 243 19.38 -6.44 13.24
C LEU A 243 20.49 -5.53 12.66
N LEU A 244 20.13 -4.63 11.74
CA LEU A 244 21.07 -3.72 11.08
C LEU A 244 21.73 -2.77 12.07
N ARG A 245 20.96 -2.23 13.01
CA ARG A 245 21.46 -1.23 13.96
C ARG A 245 22.27 -1.86 15.08
N ASP A 246 21.70 -2.88 15.73
CA ASP A 246 22.22 -3.38 17.01
C ASP A 246 23.30 -4.44 16.81
N GLU A 247 23.19 -5.26 15.75
CA GLU A 247 24.14 -6.34 15.48
C GLU A 247 25.15 -5.94 14.41
N ALA A 248 24.71 -5.30 13.32
CA ALA A 248 25.59 -4.90 12.23
C ALA A 248 26.29 -3.53 12.44
N GLY A 249 25.84 -2.75 13.43
CA GLY A 249 26.37 -1.41 13.73
C GLY A 249 26.06 -0.36 12.66
N LEU A 250 25.08 -0.61 11.78
CA LEU A 250 24.68 0.28 10.69
C LEU A 250 23.52 1.17 11.12
N PHE A 251 23.85 2.37 11.58
CA PHE A 251 22.88 3.28 12.20
C PHE A 251 22.13 4.19 11.22
N GLY A 252 22.42 4.12 9.92
CA GLY A 252 21.78 4.89 8.87
C GLY A 252 20.26 4.73 8.86
N PRO A 253 19.71 3.51 8.77
CA PRO A 253 18.30 3.26 8.98
C PRO A 253 17.87 3.68 10.40
N LYS A 254 16.83 4.51 10.51
CA LYS A 254 16.38 5.08 11.79
C LYS A 254 15.05 4.49 12.26
N GLU A 255 14.96 4.26 13.57
CA GLU A 255 13.70 3.94 14.25
C GLU A 255 12.89 5.20 14.54
N GLY A 256 12.14 5.68 13.55
CA GLY A 256 11.27 6.85 13.72
C GLY A 256 9.94 6.51 14.39
N CYS A 257 9.10 5.72 13.73
CA CYS A 257 7.76 5.36 14.22
C CYS A 257 7.61 3.90 14.66
N GLY A 258 8.52 3.00 14.28
CA GLY A 258 8.37 1.54 14.47
C GLY A 258 7.28 0.85 13.63
N GLU A 259 6.26 1.59 13.19
CA GLU A 259 5.01 1.02 12.65
C GLU A 259 4.85 1.08 11.11
N GLY A 260 5.90 1.44 10.36
CA GLY A 260 5.82 1.53 8.90
C GLY A 260 5.14 2.80 8.35
N GLU A 261 5.13 3.87 9.13
CA GLU A 261 4.53 5.15 8.75
C GLU A 261 5.56 6.17 8.25
N CYS A 262 6.67 6.38 8.97
CA CYS A 262 7.57 7.50 8.67
C CYS A 262 8.63 7.21 7.60
N GLY A 263 8.89 5.94 7.26
CA GLY A 263 9.90 5.53 6.26
C GLY A 263 11.36 5.86 6.58
N ALA A 264 11.69 6.37 7.77
CA ALA A 264 13.08 6.69 8.13
C ALA A 264 14.01 5.44 8.19
N CYS A 265 13.42 4.25 8.26
CA CYS A 265 14.09 2.96 8.23
C CYS A 265 14.18 2.34 6.82
N THR A 266 13.92 3.12 5.76
CA THR A 266 13.92 2.57 4.40
C THR A 266 15.30 2.01 4.04
N VAL A 267 15.32 0.78 3.55
CA VAL A 267 16.51 0.08 3.02
C VAL A 267 16.13 -0.60 1.72
N TYR A 268 17.11 -1.05 0.96
CA TYR A 268 16.85 -1.99 -0.13
C TYR A 268 17.00 -3.41 0.39
N LEU A 269 15.98 -4.23 0.17
CA LEU A 269 16.01 -5.66 0.39
C LEU A 269 15.82 -6.32 -0.97
N ASP A 270 16.85 -7.02 -1.42
CA ASP A 270 16.91 -7.68 -2.73
C ASP A 270 16.56 -6.74 -3.89
N GLY A 271 17.13 -5.54 -3.82
CA GLY A 271 16.92 -4.51 -4.83
C GLY A 271 15.57 -3.80 -4.74
N VAL A 272 14.79 -3.93 -3.66
CA VAL A 272 13.50 -3.23 -3.50
C VAL A 272 13.48 -2.34 -2.28
N ALA A 273 12.97 -1.12 -2.40
CA ALA A 273 12.79 -0.26 -1.22
C ALA A 273 11.70 -0.81 -0.29
N VAL A 274 12.07 -1.08 0.96
CA VAL A 274 11.19 -1.63 2.00
C VAL A 274 11.40 -0.90 3.32
N MET A 275 10.41 -0.98 4.21
CA MET A 275 10.53 -0.46 5.58
C MET A 275 11.07 -1.56 6.49
N SER A 276 12.35 -1.46 6.86
CA SER A 276 13.03 -2.52 7.65
C SER A 276 12.42 -2.75 9.04
N CYS A 277 11.69 -1.79 9.62
CA CYS A 277 11.00 -2.00 10.91
C CYS A 277 9.84 -3.01 10.82
N LEU A 278 9.26 -3.23 9.63
CA LEU A 278 8.18 -4.20 9.40
C LEU A 278 8.65 -5.53 8.82
N VAL A 279 9.96 -5.68 8.61
CA VAL A 279 10.54 -6.91 8.06
C VAL A 279 11.14 -7.71 9.21
N PRO A 280 10.76 -8.97 9.45
CA PRO A 280 11.46 -9.82 10.42
C PRO A 280 12.92 -10.02 10.03
N ALA A 281 13.85 -9.97 10.98
CA ALA A 281 15.28 -10.11 10.72
C ALA A 281 15.65 -11.41 9.98
N SER A 282 14.93 -12.50 10.24
CA SER A 282 15.10 -13.79 9.55
C SER A 282 14.93 -13.69 8.03
N ARG A 283 14.21 -12.67 7.51
CA ARG A 283 14.11 -12.41 6.07
C ARG A 283 15.41 -11.95 5.42
N ALA A 284 16.41 -11.53 6.20
CA ALA A 284 17.73 -11.22 5.69
C ALA A 284 18.49 -12.47 5.22
N HIS A 285 18.11 -13.67 5.68
CA HIS A 285 18.86 -14.87 5.32
C HIS A 285 18.83 -15.12 3.81
N GLY A 286 20.03 -15.19 3.21
CA GLY A 286 20.25 -15.31 1.77
C GLY A 286 19.96 -14.03 0.97
N ALA A 287 19.53 -12.96 1.63
CA ALA A 287 19.16 -11.71 0.98
C ALA A 287 20.35 -10.76 0.81
N GLU A 288 20.22 -9.85 -0.16
CA GLU A 288 21.10 -8.71 -0.35
C GLU A 288 20.45 -7.44 0.17
N ILE A 289 21.13 -6.76 1.09
CA ILE A 289 20.64 -5.56 1.74
C ILE A 289 21.56 -4.39 1.40
N VAL A 290 20.95 -3.25 1.06
CA VAL A 290 21.67 -1.98 0.92
C VAL A 290 21.04 -0.96 1.86
N THR A 291 21.86 -0.37 2.72
CA THR A 291 21.49 0.75 3.60
C THR A 291 21.94 2.08 2.99
N VAL A 292 21.60 3.20 3.61
CA VAL A 292 22.01 4.53 3.11
C VAL A 292 23.54 4.68 3.03
N GLU A 293 24.27 4.01 3.93
CA GLU A 293 25.74 3.95 3.92
C GLU A 293 26.27 3.27 2.66
N GLY A 294 25.51 2.34 2.07
CA GLY A 294 25.86 1.64 0.84
C GLY A 294 25.53 2.38 -0.46
N LEU A 295 24.89 3.56 -0.40
CA LEU A 295 24.63 4.36 -1.60
C LEU A 295 25.90 4.98 -2.19
N ALA A 296 26.86 5.33 -1.34
CA ALA A 296 28.13 5.90 -1.79
C ALA A 296 29.04 4.80 -2.33
N HIS A 297 29.82 5.11 -3.37
CA HIS A 297 30.82 4.21 -3.93
C HIS A 297 32.22 4.79 -3.68
N ALA A 298 33.00 4.12 -2.83
CA ALA A 298 34.29 4.61 -2.35
C ALA A 298 34.17 6.02 -1.75
N GLU A 299 34.93 6.99 -2.26
CA GLU A 299 34.89 8.39 -1.81
C GLU A 299 33.85 9.24 -2.54
N ARG A 300 33.11 8.67 -3.51
CA ARG A 300 32.12 9.39 -4.30
C ARG A 300 30.72 9.18 -3.75
N LEU A 301 30.06 10.27 -3.40
CA LEU A 301 28.66 10.28 -3.00
C LEU A 301 27.74 9.91 -4.18
N HIS A 302 26.60 9.32 -3.86
CA HIS A 302 25.52 9.16 -4.83
C HIS A 302 25.00 10.55 -5.24
N PRO A 303 24.61 10.79 -6.51
CA PRO A 303 24.06 12.08 -6.95
C PRO A 303 22.97 12.65 -6.03
N ILE A 304 22.10 11.79 -5.50
CA ILE A 304 21.08 12.21 -4.53
C ILE A 304 21.64 12.70 -3.20
N GLN A 305 22.73 12.11 -2.71
CA GLN A 305 23.41 12.54 -1.49
C GLN A 305 24.06 13.91 -1.72
N GLU A 306 24.70 14.11 -2.87
CA GLU A 306 25.30 15.39 -3.25
C GLU A 306 24.25 16.50 -3.38
N ALA A 307 23.15 16.24 -4.11
CA ALA A 307 22.07 17.20 -4.27
C ALA A 307 21.44 17.58 -2.92
N PHE A 308 21.26 16.62 -2.00
CA PHE A 308 20.74 16.91 -0.66
C PHE A 308 21.65 17.84 0.15
N VAL A 309 22.97 17.68 0.01
CA VAL A 309 23.96 18.54 0.66
C VAL A 309 23.95 19.93 0.02
N HIS A 310 24.02 20.00 -1.31
CA HIS A 310 24.03 21.26 -2.06
C HIS A 310 22.80 22.12 -1.80
N ASP A 311 21.61 21.52 -1.83
CA ASP A 311 20.35 22.24 -1.73
C ASP A 311 19.93 22.58 -0.30
N GLY A 312 20.67 22.08 0.70
CA GLY A 312 20.27 22.16 2.09
C GLY A 312 18.97 21.39 2.36
N ALA A 313 18.77 20.25 1.69
CA ALA A 313 17.57 19.40 1.87
C ALA A 313 17.57 18.66 3.22
N VAL A 314 18.63 18.80 4.01
CA VAL A 314 18.79 18.23 5.36
C VAL A 314 18.38 19.28 6.39
N GLN A 315 17.21 19.09 7.03
CA GLN A 315 16.79 19.91 8.19
C GLN A 315 17.40 19.35 9.49
N CYS A 316 16.61 18.67 10.34
CA CYS A 316 17.17 17.95 11.49
C CYS A 316 17.91 16.66 11.11
N GLY A 317 17.76 16.21 9.86
CA GLY A 317 18.47 15.04 9.30
C GLY A 317 17.90 13.67 9.67
N TYR A 318 16.97 13.56 10.62
CA TYR A 318 16.52 12.25 11.13
C TYR A 318 15.83 11.40 10.05
N CYS A 319 14.97 11.99 9.23
CA CYS A 319 14.27 11.28 8.16
C CYS A 319 15.10 11.16 6.87
N THR A 320 16.21 11.89 6.75
CA THR A 320 17.01 12.01 5.53
C THR A 320 17.43 10.66 4.96
N PRO A 321 17.89 9.66 5.74
CA PRO A 321 18.21 8.33 5.21
C PRO A 321 17.07 7.71 4.40
N GLY A 322 15.84 7.78 4.91
CA GLY A 322 14.67 7.23 4.22
C GLY A 322 14.35 7.94 2.91
N PHE A 323 14.50 9.26 2.87
CA PHE A 323 14.31 10.07 1.67
C PHE A 323 15.37 9.76 0.61
N LEU A 324 16.65 9.69 1.01
CA LEU A 324 17.76 9.36 0.11
C LEU A 324 17.54 7.99 -0.56
N MET A 325 17.20 6.97 0.24
CA MET A 325 16.94 5.63 -0.27
C MET A 325 15.73 5.60 -1.23
N SER A 326 14.63 6.26 -0.88
CA SER A 326 13.45 6.25 -1.74
C SER A 326 13.67 7.03 -3.04
N ALA A 327 14.41 8.14 -2.98
CA ALA A 327 14.77 8.95 -4.13
C ALA A 327 15.79 8.27 -5.06
N ALA A 328 16.86 7.69 -4.51
CA ALA A 328 17.81 6.91 -5.30
C ALA A 328 17.08 5.80 -6.06
N LYS A 329 16.15 5.10 -5.40
CA LYS A 329 15.40 4.03 -6.04
C LYS A 329 14.41 4.50 -7.11
N LEU A 330 13.79 5.66 -6.90
CA LEU A 330 12.99 6.30 -7.95
C LEU A 330 13.85 6.63 -9.17
N LEU A 331 15.04 7.19 -8.97
CA LEU A 331 15.92 7.59 -10.08
C LEU A 331 16.47 6.38 -10.86
N GLU A 332 16.69 5.24 -10.20
CA GLU A 332 16.97 3.97 -10.88
C GLU A 332 15.79 3.49 -11.74
N GLU A 333 14.55 3.63 -11.25
CA GLU A 333 13.33 3.16 -11.92
C GLU A 333 12.89 4.11 -13.05
N LYS A 334 13.02 5.43 -12.82
CA LYS A 334 12.63 6.52 -13.70
C LYS A 334 13.74 7.57 -13.70
N PRO A 335 14.68 7.53 -14.67
CA PRO A 335 15.79 8.48 -14.76
C PRO A 335 15.37 9.94 -15.03
N ASP A 336 14.14 10.15 -15.48
CA ASP A 336 13.54 11.48 -15.69
C ASP A 336 12.15 11.57 -15.05
N PRO A 337 12.06 11.54 -13.70
CA PRO A 337 10.79 11.44 -13.03
C PRO A 337 10.03 12.77 -13.10
N SER A 338 8.72 12.73 -13.31
CA SER A 338 7.90 13.93 -13.12
C SER A 338 7.86 14.32 -11.64
N ARG A 339 7.52 15.58 -11.35
CA ARG A 339 7.30 16.03 -9.97
C ARG A 339 6.25 15.20 -9.23
N GLN A 340 5.24 14.68 -9.95
CA GLN A 340 4.23 13.78 -9.38
C GLN A 340 4.81 12.40 -9.04
N ASP A 341 5.74 11.88 -9.85
CA ASP A 341 6.48 10.64 -9.53
C ASP A 341 7.32 10.82 -8.27
N ILE A 342 8.05 11.94 -8.17
CA ILE A 342 8.85 12.30 -6.99
C ILE A 342 7.97 12.35 -5.74
N GLN A 343 6.86 13.09 -5.79
CA GLN A 343 5.93 13.14 -4.66
C GLN A 343 5.40 11.76 -4.29
N THR A 344 5.09 10.92 -5.28
CA THR A 344 4.57 9.56 -5.08
C THR A 344 5.59 8.63 -4.43
N ALA A 345 6.85 8.66 -4.89
CA ALA A 345 7.97 7.92 -4.32
C ALA A 345 8.16 8.24 -2.84
N LEU A 346 8.10 9.53 -2.50
CA LEU A 346 8.35 10.04 -1.16
C LEU A 346 7.14 9.95 -0.22
N THR A 347 5.98 9.46 -0.70
CA THR A 347 4.77 9.35 0.13
C THR A 347 4.93 8.47 1.36
N GLY A 348 5.95 7.59 1.39
CA GLY A 348 6.28 6.76 2.54
C GLY A 348 7.23 7.38 3.54
N ASN A 349 7.71 8.60 3.28
CA ASN A 349 8.71 9.29 4.08
C ASN A 349 8.12 10.56 4.70
N LEU A 350 8.05 10.60 6.03
CA LEU A 350 7.48 11.72 6.77
C LEU A 350 8.59 12.54 7.43
N CYS A 351 8.67 13.82 7.07
CA CYS A 351 9.54 14.80 7.70
C CYS A 351 8.77 15.61 8.74
N ARG A 352 9.13 15.48 10.02
CA ARG A 352 8.53 16.27 11.11
C ARG A 352 8.85 17.76 10.99
N CYS A 353 9.99 18.12 10.39
CA CYS A 353 10.41 19.51 10.14
C CYS A 353 9.70 20.16 8.94
N THR A 354 8.91 19.41 8.16
CA THR A 354 8.10 19.91 7.03
C THR A 354 8.88 20.53 5.86
N GLY A 355 10.19 20.32 5.76
CA GLY A 355 11.07 20.89 4.71
C GLY A 355 11.01 20.23 3.33
N TYR A 356 9.82 19.83 2.85
CA TYR A 356 9.67 18.99 1.65
C TYR A 356 10.08 19.68 0.34
N TYR A 357 9.99 21.01 0.21
CA TYR A 357 10.30 21.69 -1.04
C TYR A 357 11.75 21.48 -1.48
N LYS A 358 12.70 21.61 -0.55
CA LYS A 358 14.13 21.37 -0.81
C LYS A 358 14.45 19.90 -1.05
N ILE A 359 13.70 19.00 -0.40
CA ILE A 359 13.81 17.56 -0.67
C ILE A 359 13.40 17.25 -2.11
N VAL A 360 12.27 17.79 -2.59
CA VAL A 360 11.81 17.57 -3.96
C VAL A 360 12.78 18.18 -4.98
N GLN A 361 13.24 19.42 -4.74
CA GLN A 361 14.26 20.09 -5.54
C GLN A 361 15.52 19.23 -5.69
N ALA A 362 16.03 18.68 -4.58
CA ALA A 362 17.24 17.87 -4.60
C ALA A 362 17.06 16.56 -5.41
N VAL A 363 15.84 16.02 -5.50
CA VAL A 363 15.58 14.86 -6.36
C VAL A 363 15.58 15.27 -7.84
N GLU A 364 14.99 16.42 -8.17
CA GLU A 364 15.01 16.98 -9.54
C GLU A 364 16.46 17.24 -9.98
N ASP A 365 17.27 17.90 -9.14
CA ASP A 365 18.66 18.22 -9.42
C ASP A 365 19.54 16.96 -9.51
N ALA A 366 19.30 15.95 -8.65
CA ALA A 366 19.99 14.67 -8.74
C ALA A 366 19.70 13.92 -10.06
N ALA A 367 18.49 14.03 -10.61
CA ALA A 367 18.15 13.45 -11.91
C ALA A 367 18.97 14.10 -13.04
N HIS A 368 19.14 15.43 -12.98
CA HIS A 368 20.00 16.16 -13.91
C HIS A 368 21.47 15.74 -13.78
N MET A 369 22.00 15.65 -12.56
CA MET A 369 23.38 15.22 -12.30
C MET A 369 23.66 13.80 -12.80
N GLN A 370 22.71 12.86 -12.65
CA GLN A 370 22.86 11.50 -13.19
C GLN A 370 22.96 11.48 -14.71
N LYS A 371 22.13 12.27 -15.41
CA LYS A 371 22.18 12.40 -16.87
C LYS A 371 23.51 12.98 -17.34
N GLU A 372 24.07 13.95 -16.63
CA GLU A 372 25.39 14.52 -16.94
C GLU A 372 26.52 13.52 -16.73
N ARG A 373 26.46 12.69 -15.68
CA ARG A 373 27.48 11.65 -15.40
C ARG A 373 27.44 10.46 -16.35
N ALA A 374 26.30 10.21 -16.98
CA ALA A 374 26.11 9.12 -17.93
C ALA A 374 26.50 9.49 -19.37
N ARG A 375 26.67 10.79 -19.65
CA ARG A 375 27.25 11.33 -20.89
C ARG A 375 28.76 11.34 -20.77
#